data_AF-K5UJ24-F1
#
_entry.id   AF-K5UJ24-F1
#
_cell.length_a   1.000
_cell.length_b   1.000
_cell.length_c   1.000
_cell.angle_alpha   90.00
_cell.angle_beta   90.00
_cell.angle_gamma   90.00
#
_symmetry.space_group_name_H-M   'P 1'
#
loop_
_entity.id
_entity.type
_entity.pdbx_description
1 polymer ?
#
loop_
_entity_poly.entity_id
_entity_poly.type
_entity_poly.pdbx_seq_one_letter_code
_entity_poly.pdbx_strand_id
1 'polypeptide(L)'
;MEPIVNPVDGFTEFRWSTINERTLFPLVDPTDLGPLVRAILEDPSEWANAEVPAVGEVLTIPQVAEVYSEVTGQSARAVFVDHVPQETIPQWLERHRAYRDVGYFPKYAGHETAVPELARSLYPEMKTFAKWLKAPE
;
A
#
# COMPACT_ATOMS: atom_id res chain seq x y z
N MET A 1 2.64 -13.85 1.79
CA MET A 1 3.28 -14.25 0.52
C MET A 1 4.76 -14.12 0.75
N GLU A 2 5.55 -15.16 0.52
CA GLU A 2 7.00 -15.07 0.67
C GLU A 2 7.59 -14.10 -0.38
N PRO A 3 8.56 -13.26 -0.01
CA PRO A 3 9.23 -12.38 -0.96
C PRO A 3 9.96 -13.20 -2.03
N ILE A 4 9.89 -12.74 -3.29
CA ILE A 4 10.59 -13.39 -4.40
C ILE A 4 12.08 -13.02 -4.31
N VAL A 5 12.97 -13.98 -4.14
CA VAL A 5 14.41 -13.74 -4.15
C VAL A 5 15.00 -14.11 -5.50
N ASN A 6 15.75 -13.20 -6.11
CA ASN A 6 16.43 -13.46 -7.38
C ASN A 6 17.60 -14.43 -7.15
N PRO A 7 17.67 -15.56 -7.87
CA PRO A 7 18.68 -16.58 -7.63
C PRO A 7 20.09 -16.19 -8.10
N VAL A 8 20.24 -15.13 -8.90
CA VAL A 8 21.53 -14.71 -9.47
C VAL A 8 22.25 -13.74 -8.54
N ASP A 9 21.55 -12.74 -8.01
CA ASP A 9 22.14 -11.66 -7.21
C ASP A 9 21.64 -11.63 -5.74
N GLY A 10 20.66 -12.47 -5.39
CA GLY A 10 20.12 -12.57 -4.04
C GLY A 10 19.20 -11.41 -3.63
N PHE A 11 18.80 -10.54 -4.55
CA PHE A 11 17.90 -9.44 -4.23
C PHE A 11 16.47 -9.93 -4.00
N THR A 12 15.83 -9.43 -2.95
CA THR A 12 14.37 -9.50 -2.80
C THR A 12 13.72 -8.59 -3.85
N GLU A 13 12.92 -9.18 -4.72
CA GLU A 13 12.26 -8.48 -5.81
C GLU A 13 10.78 -8.29 -5.50
N PHE A 14 10.40 -7.03 -5.45
CA PHE A 14 9.00 -6.67 -5.49
C PHE A 14 8.61 -6.41 -6.95
N ARG A 15 7.83 -7.33 -7.52
CA ARG A 15 7.49 -7.36 -8.96
C ARG A 15 6.08 -6.85 -9.23
N TRP A 16 5.92 -5.98 -10.22
CA TRP A 16 4.60 -5.51 -10.68
C TRP A 16 4.52 -5.41 -12.20
N SER A 17 3.33 -5.66 -12.77
CA SER A 17 3.07 -5.48 -14.21
C SER A 17 2.07 -4.39 -14.57
N THR A 18 1.43 -3.81 -13.57
CA THR A 18 0.25 -2.95 -13.76
C THR A 18 0.48 -1.50 -13.40
N ILE A 19 1.56 -1.21 -12.66
CA ILE A 19 1.92 0.12 -12.17
C ILE A 19 3.38 0.43 -12.55
N ASN A 20 3.82 1.68 -12.38
CA ASN A 20 5.19 2.10 -12.67
C ASN A 20 5.90 2.66 -11.42
N GLU A 21 7.15 3.07 -11.58
CA GLU A 21 8.01 3.56 -10.50
C GLU A 21 7.51 4.83 -9.81
N ARG A 22 6.57 5.55 -10.43
CA ARG A 22 5.98 6.78 -9.89
C ARG A 22 4.58 6.58 -9.34
N THR A 23 3.97 5.41 -9.55
CA THR A 23 2.62 5.14 -9.06
C THR A 23 2.63 5.07 -7.54
N LEU A 24 1.84 5.92 -6.91
CA LEU A 24 1.65 5.96 -5.47
C LEU A 24 0.64 4.90 -5.04
N PHE A 25 1.08 3.99 -4.16
CA PHE A 25 0.34 2.83 -3.71
C PHE A 25 -0.08 3.02 -2.24
N PRO A 26 -1.38 3.00 -1.93
CA PRO A 26 -1.87 3.08 -0.56
C PRO A 26 -1.68 1.74 0.17
N LEU A 27 -1.12 1.80 1.36
CA LEU A 27 -0.84 0.66 2.23
C LEU A 27 -1.66 0.76 3.52
N VAL A 28 -2.13 -0.39 3.99
CA VAL A 28 -2.86 -0.52 5.26
C VAL A 28 -2.50 -1.84 5.93
N ASP A 29 -2.27 -1.81 7.25
CA ASP A 29 -2.19 -3.00 8.06
C ASP A 29 -3.62 -3.46 8.42
N PRO A 30 -4.01 -4.71 8.10
CA PRO A 30 -5.34 -5.24 8.43
C PRO A 30 -5.74 -5.10 9.90
N THR A 31 -4.77 -5.14 10.83
CA THR A 31 -5.03 -5.03 12.27
C THR A 31 -5.46 -3.62 12.70
N ASP A 32 -5.21 -2.61 11.87
CA ASP A 32 -5.62 -1.22 12.13
C ASP A 32 -7.08 -0.96 11.73
N LEU A 33 -7.69 -1.84 10.93
CA LEU A 33 -9.07 -1.67 10.47
C LEU A 33 -10.07 -1.72 11.62
N GLY A 34 -9.86 -2.59 12.61
CA GLY A 34 -10.75 -2.69 13.78
C GLY A 34 -10.82 -1.39 14.58
N PRO A 35 -9.69 -0.86 15.08
CA PRO A 35 -9.64 0.44 15.75
C PRO A 35 -10.19 1.59 14.91
N LEU A 36 -9.87 1.66 13.62
CA LEU A 36 -10.39 2.70 12.71
C LEU A 36 -11.92 2.64 12.59
N VAL A 37 -12.48 1.45 12.33
CA VAL A 37 -13.93 1.26 12.24
C VAL A 37 -14.60 1.59 13.57
N ARG A 38 -13.98 1.21 14.71
CA ARG A 38 -14.47 1.59 16.03
C ARG A 38 -14.55 3.10 16.19
N ALA A 39 -13.51 3.85 15.83
CA ALA A 39 -13.50 5.32 15.92
C ALA A 39 -14.63 5.95 15.09
N ILE A 40 -14.89 5.43 13.89
CA ILE A 40 -16.02 5.86 13.04
C ILE A 40 -17.37 5.61 13.73
N LEU A 41 -17.51 4.48 14.45
CA LEU A 41 -18.75 4.11 15.14
C LEU A 41 -18.97 4.86 16.47
N GLU A 42 -17.97 5.57 16.98
CA GLU A 42 -18.11 6.41 18.18
C GLU A 42 -18.91 7.69 17.90
N ASP A 43 -18.90 8.19 16.66
CA ASP A 43 -19.82 9.25 16.17
C ASP A 43 -20.39 8.92 14.77
N PRO A 44 -21.35 7.98 14.66
CA PRO A 44 -21.86 7.55 13.37
C PRO A 44 -22.63 8.67 12.62
N SER A 45 -23.01 9.74 13.31
CA SER A 45 -23.74 10.86 12.71
C SER A 45 -22.83 11.75 11.87
N GLU A 46 -21.58 11.93 12.29
CA GLU A 46 -20.55 12.65 11.54
C GLU A 46 -20.16 11.89 10.26
N TRP A 47 -20.09 10.56 10.32
CA TRP A 47 -19.55 9.71 9.25
C TRP A 47 -20.61 9.09 8.34
N ALA A 48 -21.90 9.39 8.56
CA ALA A 48 -22.98 8.85 7.75
C ALA A 48 -22.81 9.26 6.27
N ASN A 49 -22.67 8.28 5.37
CA ASN A 49 -22.41 8.45 3.94
C ASN A 49 -21.03 9.08 3.60
N ALA A 50 -20.13 9.19 4.56
CA ALA A 50 -18.75 9.61 4.30
C ALA A 50 -17.93 8.44 3.74
N GLU A 51 -16.96 8.75 2.88
CA GLU A 51 -15.91 7.81 2.49
C GLU A 51 -14.67 8.10 3.32
N VAL A 52 -14.21 7.10 4.09
CA VAL A 52 -12.97 7.18 4.86
C VAL A 52 -11.93 6.26 4.23
N PRO A 53 -10.87 6.80 3.58
CA PRO A 53 -9.79 6.00 3.04
C PRO A 53 -9.01 5.30 4.17
N ALA A 54 -9.19 4.00 4.35
CA ALA A 54 -8.43 3.23 5.32
C ALA A 54 -6.99 3.00 4.83
N VAL A 55 -6.13 4.02 4.98
CA VAL A 55 -4.76 4.03 4.49
C VAL A 55 -3.82 4.52 5.58
N GLY A 56 -2.85 3.68 5.93
CA GLY A 56 -1.83 4.00 6.93
C GLY A 56 -0.65 4.75 6.33
N GLU A 57 -0.29 4.49 5.07
CA GLU A 57 0.84 5.11 4.37
C GLU A 57 0.64 5.05 2.86
N VAL A 58 1.29 5.94 2.11
CA VAL A 58 1.31 5.91 0.65
C VAL A 58 2.77 5.91 0.21
N LEU A 59 3.17 4.89 -0.55
CA LEU A 59 4.53 4.72 -1.05
C LEU A 59 4.51 4.36 -2.53
N THR A 60 5.55 4.74 -3.25
CA THR A 60 5.88 4.09 -4.52
C THR A 60 6.52 2.73 -4.25
N ILE A 61 6.48 1.89 -5.25
CA ILE A 61 7.11 0.57 -5.23
C ILE A 61 8.63 0.61 -4.94
N PRO A 62 9.43 1.54 -5.52
CA PRO A 62 10.82 1.71 -5.13
C PRO A 62 10.99 2.06 -3.65
N GLN A 63 10.12 2.92 -3.09
CA GLN A 63 10.14 3.26 -1.67
C GLN A 63 9.77 2.06 -0.77
N VAL A 64 8.87 1.19 -1.23
CA VAL A 64 8.57 -0.08 -0.52
C VAL A 64 9.83 -0.94 -0.44
N ALA A 65 10.57 -1.09 -1.54
CA ALA A 65 11.81 -1.86 -1.56
C ALA A 65 12.90 -1.23 -0.65
N GLU A 66 13.03 0.10 -0.68
CA GLU A 66 13.94 0.85 0.20
C GLU A 66 13.62 0.61 1.68
N VAL A 67 12.37 0.83 2.10
CA VAL A 67 11.93 0.61 3.49
C VAL A 67 12.13 -0.86 3.90
N TYR A 68 11.84 -1.80 3.01
CA TYR A 68 12.09 -3.22 3.29
C TYR A 68 13.57 -3.49 3.55
N SER A 69 14.46 -2.95 2.71
CA SER A 69 15.90 -3.10 2.89
C SER A 69 16.41 -2.50 4.19
N GLU A 70 15.93 -1.31 4.55
CA GLU A 70 16.31 -0.64 5.78
C GLU A 70 15.87 -1.41 7.03
N VAL A 71 14.66 -1.97 7.02
CA VAL A 71 14.09 -2.65 8.20
C VAL A 71 14.63 -4.07 8.36
N THR A 72 14.82 -4.81 7.27
CA THR A 72 15.20 -6.23 7.31
C THR A 72 16.70 -6.46 7.15
N GLY A 73 17.45 -5.47 6.65
CA GLY A 73 18.85 -5.63 6.25
C GLY A 73 19.06 -6.44 4.96
N GLN A 74 17.98 -6.86 4.29
CA GLN A 74 18.06 -7.61 3.04
C GLN A 74 18.04 -6.66 1.83
N SER A 75 18.93 -6.87 0.86
CA SER A 75 18.90 -6.07 -0.38
C SER A 75 17.63 -6.34 -1.17
N ALA A 76 16.89 -5.28 -1.51
CA ALA A 76 15.63 -5.37 -2.23
C ALA A 76 15.56 -4.35 -3.38
N ARG A 77 14.73 -4.65 -4.38
CA ARG A 77 14.47 -3.76 -5.51
C ARG A 77 13.05 -3.87 -6.04
N ALA A 78 12.61 -2.76 -6.62
CA ALA A 78 11.45 -2.72 -7.50
C ALA A 78 11.80 -3.32 -8.87
N VAL A 79 10.92 -4.17 -9.40
CA VAL A 79 11.03 -4.72 -10.76
C VAL A 79 9.69 -4.59 -11.46
N PHE A 80 9.70 -3.97 -12.64
CA PHE A 80 8.52 -3.80 -13.48
C PHE A 80 8.62 -4.73 -14.68
N VAL A 81 7.63 -5.60 -14.87
CA VAL A 81 7.62 -6.66 -15.88
C VAL A 81 6.31 -6.61 -16.67
N ASP A 82 6.25 -7.20 -17.86
CA ASP A 82 5.00 -7.24 -18.63
C ASP A 82 3.92 -8.11 -17.98
N HIS A 83 4.32 -9.08 -17.16
CA HIS A 83 3.42 -10.00 -16.48
C HIS A 83 4.04 -10.56 -15.19
N VAL A 84 3.24 -10.61 -14.12
CA VAL A 84 3.58 -11.32 -12.88
C VAL A 84 2.76 -12.61 -12.83
N PRO A 85 3.38 -13.81 -12.73
CA PRO A 85 2.66 -15.10 -12.81
C PRO A 85 1.52 -15.28 -11.80
N GLN A 86 1.58 -14.58 -10.67
CA GLN A 86 0.56 -14.59 -9.61
C GLN A 86 -0.72 -13.81 -10.00
N GLU A 87 -0.70 -13.07 -11.11
CA GLU A 87 -1.83 -12.29 -11.60
C GLU A 87 -2.83 -13.17 -12.34
N THR A 88 -3.68 -13.86 -11.57
CA THR A 88 -4.63 -14.85 -12.10
C THR A 88 -6.03 -14.29 -12.36
N ILE A 89 -6.29 -13.03 -11.99
CA ILE A 89 -7.61 -12.40 -12.08
C ILE A 89 -7.56 -11.23 -13.08
N PRO A 90 -8.01 -11.42 -14.34
CA PRO A 90 -7.89 -10.39 -15.40
C PRO A 90 -8.53 -9.05 -15.08
N GLN A 91 -9.69 -9.06 -14.40
CA GLN A 91 -10.39 -7.84 -13.99
C GLN A 91 -9.58 -7.02 -12.98
N TRP A 92 -8.81 -7.70 -12.11
CA TRP A 92 -7.93 -7.06 -11.14
C TRP A 92 -6.77 -6.36 -11.84
N LEU A 93 -6.22 -6.98 -12.88
CA LEU A 93 -5.15 -6.43 -13.71
C LEU A 93 -5.58 -5.15 -14.42
N GLU A 94 -6.73 -5.19 -15.09
CA GLU A 94 -7.26 -4.02 -15.81
C GLU A 94 -7.50 -2.85 -14.86
N ARG A 95 -8.11 -3.12 -13.70
CA ARG A 95 -8.30 -2.11 -12.66
C ARG A 95 -6.97 -1.55 -12.14
N HIS A 96 -5.97 -2.39 -11.92
CA HIS A 96 -4.66 -1.93 -11.45
C HIS A 96 -3.93 -1.09 -12.49
N ARG A 97 -4.07 -1.42 -13.78
CA ARG A 97 -3.54 -0.58 -14.86
C ARG A 97 -4.19 0.80 -14.86
N ALA A 98 -5.50 0.89 -14.63
CA ALA A 98 -6.18 2.17 -14.55
C ALA A 98 -5.63 3.05 -13.40
N TYR A 99 -5.19 2.47 -12.28
CA TYR A 99 -4.62 3.24 -11.17
C TYR A 99 -3.33 3.99 -11.53
N ARG A 100 -2.60 3.54 -12.55
CA ARG A 100 -1.47 4.32 -13.10
C ARG A 100 -1.90 5.70 -13.58
N ASP A 101 -3.10 5.79 -14.14
CA ASP A 101 -3.58 6.99 -14.83
C ASP A 101 -4.48 7.85 -13.94
N VAL A 102 -5.30 7.23 -13.07
CA VAL A 102 -6.30 7.94 -12.25
C VAL A 102 -6.03 7.89 -10.74
N GLY A 103 -5.00 7.16 -10.31
CA GLY A 103 -4.71 6.92 -8.89
C GLY A 103 -5.68 5.94 -8.22
N TYR A 104 -5.33 5.48 -7.01
CA TYR A 104 -6.18 4.58 -6.20
C TYR A 104 -7.39 5.30 -5.60
N PHE A 105 -7.26 6.61 -5.36
CA PHE A 105 -8.31 7.46 -4.82
C PHE A 105 -8.47 8.68 -5.73
N PRO A 106 -9.36 8.64 -6.74
CA PRO A 106 -9.51 9.73 -7.71
C PRO A 106 -9.79 11.11 -7.09
N LYS A 107 -10.45 11.16 -5.91
CA LYS A 107 -10.67 12.40 -5.14
C LYS A 107 -9.38 13.07 -4.66
N TYR A 108 -8.28 12.34 -4.63
CA TYR A 108 -6.96 12.78 -4.17
C TYR A 108 -5.94 12.84 -5.32
N ALA A 109 -6.38 12.81 -6.58
CA ALA A 109 -5.47 12.90 -7.72
C ALA A 109 -4.59 14.17 -7.64
N GLY A 110 -3.27 14.00 -7.67
CA GLY A 110 -2.28 15.08 -7.47
C GLY A 110 -1.99 15.45 -6.00
N HIS A 111 -2.68 14.81 -5.05
CA HIS A 111 -2.55 14.98 -3.60
C HIS A 111 -2.56 13.64 -2.88
N GLU A 112 -2.06 12.58 -3.51
CA GLU A 112 -2.18 11.20 -3.02
C GLU A 112 -1.46 11.00 -1.69
N THR A 113 -0.43 11.79 -1.38
CA THR A 113 0.26 11.76 -0.09
C THR A 113 -0.61 12.20 1.09
N ALA A 114 -1.72 12.92 0.83
CA ALA A 114 -2.68 13.34 1.85
C ALA A 114 -3.75 12.28 2.14
N VAL A 115 -3.84 11.20 1.35
CA VAL A 115 -4.84 10.13 1.55
C VAL A 115 -4.84 9.56 2.98
N PRO A 116 -3.68 9.32 3.64
CA PRO A 116 -3.67 8.79 5.01
C PRO A 116 -4.19 9.76 6.08
N GLU A 117 -4.28 11.06 5.81
CA GLU A 117 -4.51 12.08 6.84
C GLU A 117 -5.81 11.87 7.61
N LEU A 118 -6.90 11.57 6.90
CA LEU A 118 -8.22 11.38 7.50
C LEU A 118 -8.27 10.12 8.40
N ALA A 119 -7.74 9.00 7.93
CA ALA A 119 -7.72 7.79 8.76
C ALA A 119 -6.76 7.94 9.95
N ARG A 120 -5.64 8.66 9.78
CA ARG A 120 -4.73 8.98 10.89
C ARG A 120 -5.32 9.98 11.88
N SER A 121 -6.20 10.89 11.47
CA SER A 121 -6.89 11.77 12.43
C SER A 121 -7.87 10.98 13.31
N LEU A 122 -8.45 9.90 12.79
CA LEU A 122 -9.34 9.00 13.53
C LEU A 122 -8.58 7.96 14.36
N TYR A 123 -7.50 7.42 13.81
CA TYR A 123 -6.64 6.43 14.47
C TYR A 123 -5.16 6.78 14.24
N PRO A 124 -4.55 7.60 15.11
CA PRO A 124 -3.16 8.07 14.93
C PRO A 124 -2.09 6.96 14.95
N GLU A 125 -2.43 5.77 15.46
CA GLU A 125 -1.52 4.65 15.58
C GLU A 125 -1.43 3.78 14.32
N MET A 126 -2.16 4.13 13.25
CA MET A 126 -2.05 3.42 11.96
C MET A 126 -0.59 3.17 11.58
N LYS A 127 -0.28 1.92 11.27
CA LYS A 127 1.08 1.47 11.02
C LYS A 127 1.54 1.93 9.65
N THR A 128 2.77 2.42 9.63
CA THR A 128 3.55 2.52 8.40
C THR A 128 4.02 1.14 7.99
N PHE A 129 4.46 1.00 6.74
CA PHE A 129 5.04 -0.25 6.24
C PHE A 129 6.23 -0.69 7.09
N ALA A 130 7.07 0.26 7.51
CA ALA A 130 8.21 -0.01 8.40
C ALA A 130 7.78 -0.54 9.79
N LYS A 131 6.68 -0.03 10.35
CA LYS A 131 6.14 -0.53 11.62
C LYS A 131 5.53 -1.92 11.46
N TRP A 132 4.81 -2.16 10.37
CA TRP A 132 4.23 -3.45 10.05
C TRP A 132 5.31 -4.54 9.93
N LEU A 133 6.41 -4.26 9.21
CA LEU A 133 7.54 -5.19 9.07
C LEU A 133 8.23 -5.57 10.38
N LYS A 134 8.13 -4.73 11.42
CA LYS A 134 8.72 -4.98 12.74
C LYS A 134 7.76 -5.69 13.71
N ALA A 135 6.48 -5.76 13.37
CA ALA A 135 5.49 -6.39 14.23
C ALA A 135 5.74 -7.91 14.25
N PRO A 136 5.67 -8.56 15.42
CA PRO A 136 5.72 -10.02 15.49
C PRO A 136 4.48 -10.61 14.80
N GLU A 137 4.66 -11.75 14.12
CA GLU A 137 3.57 -12.57 13.55
C GLU A 137 2.66 -13.15 14.63
#